data_AF-A0A109RC15-F1
#
_entry.id   AF-A0A109RC15-F1
#
_cell.length_a   1.000
_cell.length_b   1.000
_cell.length_c   1.000
_cell.angle_alpha   90.00
_cell.angle_beta   90.00
_cell.angle_gamma   90.00
#
_symmetry.space_group_name_H-M   'P 1'
#
loop_
_entity.id
_entity.type
_entity.pdbx_description
1 polymer ?
#
loop_
_entity_poly.entity_id
_entity_poly.type
_entity_poly.pdbx_seq_one_letter_code
_entity_poly.pdbx_strand_id
1 'polypeptide(L)'
;MKVLFYGHSVLANYPLTHLGPYEIDNVAQCGATAEGRLKKSYDKIILMFGMNELAQGLGQANPTYWMDKTLSSLTSYYAPSQILLALVMKNLEEEPSVDNHLIEGLNRSLRSLGKQYQVPIFDWQSFYNERGYVRPELTLEGIHLSSAG
;
A
#
# COMPACT_ATOMS: atom_id res chain seq x y z
N MET A 1 -6.50 -1.00 20.70
CA MET A 1 -6.63 -0.22 19.45
C MET A 1 -6.65 -1.20 18.30
N LYS A 2 -7.42 -0.94 17.25
CA LYS A 2 -7.52 -1.80 16.06
C LYS A 2 -7.00 -1.07 14.84
N VAL A 3 -6.14 -1.75 14.08
CA VAL A 3 -5.67 -1.30 12.77
C VAL A 3 -6.25 -2.21 11.70
N LEU A 4 -6.85 -1.62 10.67
CA LEU A 4 -7.26 -2.34 9.48
C LEU A 4 -6.08 -2.41 8.50
N PHE A 5 -5.70 -3.61 8.09
CA PHE A 5 -4.82 -3.80 6.94
C PHE A 5 -5.70 -4.04 5.71
N TYR A 6 -5.60 -3.13 4.74
CA TYR A 6 -6.45 -3.16 3.55
C TYR A 6 -5.62 -2.92 2.29
N GLY A 7 -5.44 -3.98 1.50
CA GLY A 7 -4.50 -3.91 0.38
C GLY A 7 -4.16 -5.25 -0.26
N HIS A 8 -2.98 -5.28 -0.89
CA HIS A 8 -2.47 -6.44 -1.63
C HIS A 8 -1.62 -7.41 -0.76
N SER A 9 -0.93 -8.32 -1.44
CA SER A 9 -0.17 -9.44 -0.87
C SER A 9 0.85 -9.09 0.22
N VAL A 10 1.43 -7.89 0.21
CA VAL A 10 2.40 -7.47 1.26
C VAL A 10 1.71 -7.37 2.62
N LEU A 11 0.51 -6.81 2.68
CA LEU A 11 -0.28 -6.79 3.91
C LEU A 11 -0.90 -8.16 4.18
N ALA A 12 -1.38 -8.86 3.14
CA ALA A 12 -2.04 -10.16 3.30
C ALA A 12 -1.10 -11.23 3.89
N ASN A 13 0.18 -11.19 3.55
CA ASN A 13 1.19 -12.14 4.02
C ASN A 13 1.86 -11.70 5.34
N TYR A 14 1.43 -10.60 5.97
CA TYR A 14 2.00 -10.14 7.21
C TYR A 14 1.76 -11.17 8.34
N PRO A 15 2.81 -11.74 8.96
CA PRO A 15 2.67 -12.94 9.77
C PRO A 15 2.18 -12.66 11.21
N LEU A 16 2.21 -11.41 11.65
CA LEU A 16 1.86 -11.04 13.01
C LEU A 16 0.41 -10.56 13.11
N THR A 17 -0.19 -10.79 14.27
CA THR A 17 -1.55 -10.33 14.59
C THR A 17 -1.58 -8.95 15.24
N HIS A 18 -0.40 -8.36 15.52
CA HIS A 18 -0.26 -7.08 16.20
C HIS A 18 0.85 -6.22 15.57
N LEU A 19 0.66 -4.91 15.58
CA LEU A 19 1.68 -3.91 15.24
C LEU A 19 1.81 -2.94 16.43
N GLY A 20 2.81 -3.16 17.28
CA GLY A 20 2.92 -2.46 18.56
C GLY A 20 1.65 -2.66 19.40
N PRO A 21 0.97 -1.58 19.83
CA PRO A 21 -0.26 -1.69 20.64
C PRO A 21 -1.55 -1.90 19.82
N TYR A 22 -1.45 -2.03 18.49
CA TYR A 22 -2.59 -2.23 17.61
C TYR A 22 -2.81 -3.72 17.31
N GLU A 23 -4.02 -4.21 17.54
CA GLU A 23 -4.51 -5.49 17.01
C GLU A 23 -4.82 -5.31 15.52
N ILE A 24 -4.34 -6.24 14.68
CA ILE A 24 -4.50 -6.17 13.23
C ILE A 24 -5.78 -6.93 12.83
N ASP A 25 -6.71 -6.22 12.18
CA ASP A 25 -7.78 -6.82 11.38
C ASP A 25 -7.31 -6.82 9.93
N ASN A 26 -6.87 -7.98 9.43
CA ASN A 26 -6.29 -8.10 8.10
C ASN A 26 -7.36 -8.55 7.10
N VAL A 27 -7.82 -7.61 6.28
CA VAL A 27 -8.76 -7.88 5.18
C VAL A 27 -8.08 -7.72 3.82
N ALA A 28 -6.75 -7.57 3.79
CA ALA A 28 -5.99 -7.53 2.57
C ALA A 28 -6.16 -8.86 1.83
N GLN A 29 -6.49 -8.78 0.54
CA GLN A 29 -6.74 -9.95 -0.30
C GLN A 29 -6.00 -9.75 -1.60
N CYS A 30 -5.36 -10.81 -2.10
CA CYS A 30 -4.70 -10.76 -3.40
C CYS A 30 -5.79 -10.56 -4.48
N GLY A 31 -5.92 -9.34 -5.00
CA GLY A 31 -6.82 -9.02 -6.12
C GLY A 31 -8.26 -8.60 -5.78
N ALA A 32 -8.58 -8.15 -4.56
CA ALA A 32 -9.95 -7.72 -4.21
C ALA A 32 -10.09 -6.20 -4.00
N THR A 33 -11.12 -5.62 -4.63
CA THR A 33 -11.71 -4.32 -4.29
C THR A 33 -12.72 -4.53 -3.15
N ALA A 34 -12.45 -4.09 -1.92
CA ALA A 34 -13.42 -4.21 -0.82
C ALA A 34 -14.54 -3.17 -0.94
N GLU A 35 -15.45 -3.44 -1.88
CA GLU A 35 -16.82 -2.96 -1.80
C GLU A 35 -17.58 -3.86 -0.80
N GLY A 36 -17.30 -3.67 0.48
CA GLY A 36 -17.94 -4.41 1.56
C GLY A 36 -17.88 -3.60 2.84
N ARG A 37 -18.85 -2.70 3.02
CA ARG A 37 -19.05 -1.81 4.18
C ARG A 37 -18.22 -2.24 5.40
N LEU A 38 -17.17 -1.48 5.72
CA LEU A 38 -16.45 -1.62 6.98
C LEU A 38 -17.43 -1.34 8.13
N LYS A 39 -18.06 -2.39 8.65
CA LYS A 39 -19.06 -2.31 9.73
C LYS A 39 -18.43 -2.09 11.12
N LYS A 40 -17.11 -2.05 11.19
CA LYS A 40 -16.34 -1.90 12.43
C LYS A 40 -15.64 -0.54 12.44
N SER A 41 -15.54 0.07 13.62
CA SER A 41 -14.68 1.24 13.83
C SER A 41 -13.23 0.80 13.98
N TYR A 42 -12.30 1.51 13.34
CA TYR A 42 -10.86 1.27 13.42
C TYR A 42 -10.17 2.55 13.86
N ASP A 43 -9.10 2.42 14.66
CA ASP A 43 -8.28 3.56 15.08
C ASP A 43 -7.37 4.01 13.93
N LYS A 44 -6.89 3.04 13.15
CA LYS A 44 -6.04 3.26 11.98
C LYS A 44 -6.42 2.33 10.83
N ILE A 45 -6.17 2.79 9.61
CA ILE A 45 -6.33 2.01 8.38
C ILE A 45 -5.04 2.17 7.59
N ILE A 46 -4.38 1.07 7.26
CA ILE A 46 -3.24 1.06 6.32
C ILE A 46 -3.78 0.60 4.97
N LEU A 47 -3.69 1.50 3.98
CA LEU A 47 -4.23 1.32 2.66
C LEU A 47 -3.10 1.13 1.64
N MET A 48 -3.00 -0.03 1.00
CA MET A 48 -1.88 -0.38 0.13
C MET A 48 -2.32 -1.12 -1.15
N PHE A 49 -2.23 -0.45 -2.30
CA PHE A 49 -2.54 -1.01 -3.63
C PHE A 49 -1.55 -0.51 -4.67
N GLY A 50 -1.51 -1.13 -5.86
CA GLY A 50 -0.82 -0.58 -7.02
C GLY A 50 0.22 -1.49 -7.66
N MET A 51 0.91 -2.34 -6.89
CA MET A 51 1.99 -3.17 -7.45
C MET A 51 1.45 -4.20 -8.47
N ASN A 52 0.31 -4.84 -8.17
CA ASN A 52 -0.31 -5.81 -9.06
C ASN A 52 -0.90 -5.15 -10.31
N GLU A 53 -1.52 -3.98 -10.14
CA GLU A 53 -2.09 -3.21 -11.25
C GLU A 53 -0.98 -2.79 -12.23
N LEU A 54 0.17 -2.36 -11.71
CA LEU A 54 1.35 -2.08 -12.54
C LEU A 54 1.88 -3.33 -13.25
N ALA A 55 2.03 -4.45 -12.53
CA ALA A 55 2.53 -5.70 -13.11
C ALA A 55 1.60 -6.25 -14.22
N GLN A 56 0.30 -6.06 -14.09
CA GLN A 56 -0.70 -6.52 -15.06
C GLN A 56 -1.00 -5.49 -16.17
N GLY A 57 -0.36 -4.31 -16.14
CA GLY A 57 -0.67 -3.21 -17.05
C GLY A 57 -2.10 -2.70 -16.93
N LEU A 58 -2.77 -2.96 -15.81
CA LEU A 58 -4.14 -2.52 -15.57
C LEU A 58 -4.16 -1.05 -15.18
N GLY A 59 -5.08 -0.29 -15.76
CA GLY A 59 -5.26 1.12 -15.41
C GLY A 59 -4.18 2.05 -15.95
N GLN A 60 -3.44 1.71 -17.03
CA GLN A 60 -2.45 2.63 -17.62
C GLN A 60 -3.00 4.04 -17.93
N ALA A 61 -4.29 4.15 -18.26
CA ALA A 61 -4.95 5.44 -18.47
C ALA A 61 -5.27 6.20 -17.17
N ASN A 62 -5.51 5.49 -16.06
CA ASN A 62 -5.78 6.07 -14.74
C ASN A 62 -5.43 5.07 -13.63
N PRO A 63 -4.14 4.97 -13.25
CA PRO A 63 -3.67 3.93 -12.33
C PRO A 63 -4.13 4.18 -10.89
N THR A 64 -4.73 5.34 -10.62
CA THR A 64 -5.24 5.74 -9.32
C THR A 64 -6.75 5.60 -9.16
N TYR A 65 -7.49 5.18 -10.20
CA TYR A 65 -8.96 5.16 -10.19
C TYR A 65 -9.56 4.43 -8.99
N TRP A 66 -9.09 3.20 -8.71
CA TRP A 66 -9.60 2.40 -7.59
C TRP A 66 -9.18 2.95 -6.23
N MET A 67 -7.99 3.55 -6.16
CA MET A 67 -7.52 4.21 -4.96
C MET A 67 -8.37 5.44 -4.63
N ASP A 68 -8.68 6.26 -5.64
CA ASP A 68 -9.52 7.45 -5.50
C ASP A 68 -10.93 7.09 -5.03
N LYS A 69 -11.58 6.10 -5.65
CA LYS A 69 -12.86 5.55 -5.19
C LYS A 69 -12.81 5.06 -3.75
N THR A 70 -11.75 4.33 -3.40
CA THR A 70 -11.58 3.77 -2.05
C THR A 70 -11.40 4.87 -1.01
N LEU A 71 -10.54 5.87 -1.28
CA LEU A 71 -10.32 7.00 -0.38
C LEU A 71 -11.58 7.86 -0.22
N SER A 72 -12.29 8.14 -1.31
CA SER A 72 -13.58 8.84 -1.28
C SER A 72 -14.58 8.13 -0.37
N SER A 73 -14.68 6.80 -0.48
CA SER A 73 -15.54 6.01 0.40
C SER A 73 -15.07 6.05 1.86
N LEU A 74 -13.80 5.77 2.13
CA LEU A 74 -13.26 5.70 3.50
C LEU A 74 -13.35 7.06 4.23
N THR A 75 -13.06 8.16 3.56
CA THR A 75 -13.10 9.51 4.15
C THR A 75 -14.52 10.00 4.45
N SER A 76 -15.55 9.34 3.94
CA SER A 76 -16.94 9.59 4.36
C SER A 76 -17.28 8.97 5.73
N TYR A 77 -16.45 8.05 6.23
CA TYR A 77 -16.67 7.32 7.48
C TYR A 77 -15.57 7.50 8.53
N TYR A 78 -14.32 7.75 8.11
CA TYR A 78 -13.16 7.87 8.97
C TYR A 78 -12.49 9.24 8.78
N ALA A 79 -11.94 9.80 9.86
CA ALA A 79 -11.17 11.02 9.74
C ALA A 79 -9.92 10.76 8.87
N PRO A 80 -9.51 11.70 8.00
CA PRO A 80 -8.34 11.51 7.13
C PRO A 80 -7.07 11.08 7.88
N SER A 81 -6.86 11.58 9.09
CA SER A 81 -5.72 11.21 9.96
C SER A 81 -5.72 9.75 10.45
N GLN A 82 -6.83 9.03 10.30
CA GLN A 82 -6.93 7.60 10.60
C GLN A 82 -6.47 6.74 9.42
N ILE A 83 -6.38 7.29 8.21
CA ILE A 83 -6.06 6.55 6.99
C ILE A 83 -4.60 6.84 6.61
N LEU A 84 -3.77 5.80 6.55
CA LEU A 84 -2.40 5.86 6.05
C LEU A 84 -2.39 5.30 4.63
N LEU A 85 -2.15 6.17 3.65
CA LEU A 85 -2.00 5.78 2.26
C LEU A 85 -0.56 5.36 2.02
N ALA A 86 -0.34 4.07 1.82
CA ALA A 86 0.97 3.52 1.51
C ALA A 86 1.34 3.76 0.05
N LEU A 87 2.58 4.18 -0.16
CA LEU A 87 3.21 4.15 -1.48
C LEU A 87 3.59 2.72 -1.85
N VAL A 88 3.75 2.49 -3.15
CA VAL A 88 4.31 1.25 -3.67
C VAL A 88 5.81 1.27 -3.44
N MET A 89 6.34 0.20 -2.84
CA MET A 89 7.77 0.05 -2.62
C MET A 89 8.48 0.00 -3.98
N LYS A 90 9.60 0.70 -4.13
CA LYS A 90 10.47 0.53 -5.31
C LYS A 90 10.97 -0.90 -5.39
N ASN A 91 11.14 -1.39 -6.61
CA ASN A 91 11.64 -2.71 -6.91
C ASN A 91 13.18 -2.75 -6.77
N LEU A 92 13.75 -3.92 -7.04
CA LEU A 92 15.19 -4.12 -7.17
C LEU A 92 15.76 -3.21 -8.27
N GLU A 93 17.06 -2.94 -8.20
CA GLU A 93 17.75 -2.14 -9.20
C GLU A 93 18.02 -2.95 -10.47
N GLU A 94 18.55 -4.16 -10.29
CA GLU A 94 18.80 -5.11 -11.37
C GLU A 94 17.61 -6.05 -11.51
N GLU A 95 17.20 -6.28 -12.76
CA GLU A 95 16.08 -7.18 -13.12
C GLU A 95 14.78 -6.94 -12.30
N PRO A 96 14.25 -5.69 -12.28
CA PRO A 96 13.06 -5.41 -11.50
C PRO A 96 11.86 -6.17 -12.04
N SER A 97 11.08 -6.81 -11.16
CA SER A 97 9.81 -7.46 -11.54
C SER A 97 8.78 -6.46 -12.09
N VAL A 98 8.86 -5.19 -11.68
CA VAL A 98 8.08 -4.07 -12.20
C VAL A 98 8.98 -2.86 -12.36
N ASP A 99 8.93 -2.20 -13.52
CA ASP A 99 9.74 -1.02 -13.82
C ASP A 99 9.57 0.08 -12.75
N ASN A 100 10.70 0.48 -12.16
CA ASN A 100 10.76 1.52 -11.14
C ASN A 100 10.24 2.88 -11.63
N HIS A 101 10.33 3.21 -12.91
CA HIS A 101 9.75 4.43 -13.46
C HIS A 101 8.22 4.43 -13.39
N LEU A 102 7.59 3.27 -13.60
CA LEU A 102 6.14 3.12 -13.46
C LEU A 102 5.73 3.25 -11.99
N ILE A 103 6.50 2.63 -11.09
CA ILE A 103 6.29 2.75 -9.62
C ILE A 103 6.41 4.20 -9.18
N GLU A 104 7.43 4.94 -9.64
CA GLU A 104 7.59 6.36 -9.33
C GLU A 104 6.45 7.21 -9.88
N GLY A 105 5.99 6.92 -11.11
CA GLY A 105 4.83 7.56 -11.71
C GLY A 105 3.58 7.40 -10.84
N LEU A 106 3.29 6.16 -10.44
CA LEU A 106 2.17 5.86 -9.55
C LEU A 106 2.34 6.55 -8.18
N ASN A 107 3.52 6.47 -7.57
CA ASN A 107 3.79 7.08 -6.28
C ASN A 107 3.63 8.60 -6.29
N ARG A 108 3.97 9.29 -7.39
CA ARG A 108 3.65 10.72 -7.56
C ARG A 108 2.15 10.96 -7.54
N SER A 109 1.38 10.14 -8.26
CA SER A 109 -0.09 10.24 -8.29
C SER A 109 -0.72 9.92 -6.93
N LEU A 110 -0.22 8.91 -6.21
CA LEU A 110 -0.65 8.57 -4.84
C LEU A 110 -0.36 9.70 -3.86
N ARG A 111 0.80 10.38 -3.97
CA ARG A 111 1.09 11.58 -3.15
C ARG A 111 0.12 12.71 -3.44
N SER A 112 -0.26 12.92 -4.71
CA SER A 112 -1.28 13.91 -5.08
C SER A 112 -2.66 13.56 -4.50
N LEU A 113 -3.07 12.29 -4.56
CA LEU A 113 -4.28 11.81 -3.89
C LEU A 113 -4.22 12.01 -2.37
N GLY A 114 -3.09 11.69 -1.75
CA GLY A 114 -2.87 11.89 -0.32
C GLY A 114 -3.11 13.33 0.10
N LYS A 115 -2.61 14.29 -0.69
CA LYS A 115 -2.86 15.72 -0.49
C LYS A 115 -4.34 16.09 -0.69
N GLN A 116 -4.96 15.60 -1.77
CA GLN A 116 -6.37 15.87 -2.09
C GLN A 116 -7.31 15.44 -0.95
N TYR A 117 -7.11 14.24 -0.41
CA TYR A 117 -7.91 13.69 0.68
C TYR A 117 -7.39 14.04 2.08
N GLN A 118 -6.29 14.79 2.17
CA GLN A 118 -5.60 15.13 3.43
C GLN A 118 -5.23 13.90 4.28
N VAL A 119 -4.93 12.79 3.63
CA VAL A 119 -4.50 11.55 4.30
C VAL A 119 -2.97 11.50 4.37
N PRO A 120 -2.38 11.11 5.51
CA PRO A 120 -0.94 10.92 5.63
C PRO A 120 -0.41 9.82 4.71
N ILE A 121 0.81 10.00 4.23
CA ILE A 121 1.52 9.03 3.40
C ILE A 121 2.40 8.14 4.27
N PHE A 122 2.35 6.83 4.00
CA PHE A 122 3.32 5.86 4.47
C PHE A 122 4.30 5.53 3.34
N ASP A 123 5.59 5.61 3.59
CA ASP A 123 6.64 5.26 2.63
C ASP A 123 7.66 4.26 3.19
N TRP A 124 8.53 3.79 2.30
CA TRP A 124 9.41 2.64 2.55
C TRP A 124 10.88 3.05 2.70
N GLN A 125 11.18 4.28 3.16
CA GLN A 125 12.57 4.78 3.22
C GLN A 125 13.51 3.81 3.92
N SER A 126 13.05 3.20 5.02
CA SER A 126 13.83 2.24 5.80
C SER A 126 14.15 0.94 5.06
N PHE A 127 13.49 0.64 3.94
CA PHE A 127 13.70 -0.55 3.11
C PHE A 127 14.65 -0.29 1.95
N TYR A 128 15.00 0.97 1.70
CA TYR A 128 15.83 1.34 0.57
C TYR A 128 17.33 1.31 0.91
N ASN A 129 18.13 1.02 -0.10
CA ASN A 129 19.58 1.24 -0.08
C ASN A 129 19.89 2.73 -0.35
N GLU A 130 21.18 3.10 -0.32
CA GLU A 130 21.64 4.48 -0.57
C GLU A 130 21.29 5.00 -1.97
N ARG A 131 21.05 4.10 -2.94
CA ARG A 131 20.62 4.41 -4.30
C ARG A 131 19.10 4.54 -4.44
N GLY A 132 18.34 4.28 -3.38
CA GLY A 132 16.89 4.41 -3.35
C GLY A 132 16.11 3.22 -3.91
N TYR A 133 16.72 2.04 -4.05
CA TYR A 133 16.05 0.79 -4.44
C TYR A 133 15.85 -0.11 -3.23
N VAL A 134 14.91 -1.06 -3.28
CA VAL A 134 14.73 -2.03 -2.19
C VAL A 134 16.01 -2.83 -1.97
N ARG A 135 16.37 -3.03 -0.69
CA ARG A 135 17.49 -3.88 -0.32
C ARG A 135 17.17 -5.35 -0.64
N PRO A 136 18.04 -6.06 -1.38
CA PRO A 136 17.76 -7.43 -1.83
C PRO A 136 17.44 -8.41 -0.69
N GLU A 137 18.05 -8.23 0.49
CA GLU A 137 17.79 -9.09 1.65
C GLU A 137 16.39 -8.95 2.25
N LEU A 138 15.67 -7.86 1.94
CA LEU A 138 14.32 -7.58 2.47
C LEU A 138 13.20 -8.03 1.55
N THR A 139 13.53 -8.52 0.36
CA THR A 139 12.55 -8.90 -0.65
C THR A 139 12.89 -10.25 -1.28
N LEU A 140 11.89 -10.95 -1.79
CA LEU A 140 12.09 -12.21 -2.50
C LEU A 140 12.36 -11.97 -4.00
N GLU A 141 11.56 -11.11 -4.63
CA GLU A 141 11.68 -10.79 -6.06
C GLU A 141 11.38 -9.30 -6.37
N GLY A 142 11.51 -8.44 -5.37
CA GLY A 142 11.21 -7.01 -5.47
C GLY A 142 9.72 -6.66 -5.40
N ILE A 143 8.85 -7.64 -5.15
CA ILE A 143 7.41 -7.46 -4.92
C ILE A 143 7.04 -7.92 -3.49
N HIS A 144 7.33 -9.17 -3.15
CA HIS A 144 7.06 -9.71 -1.81
C HIS A 144 8.25 -9.50 -0.87
N LEU A 145 7.95 -9.38 0.42
CA LEU A 145 8.96 -9.23 1.47
C LEU A 145 9.51 -10.60 1.89
N SER A 146 10.80 -10.64 2.20
CA SER A 146 11.42 -11.77 2.89
C SER A 146 11.00 -11.75 4.37
N SER A 147 11.39 -12.75 5.17
CA SER A 147 11.15 -12.69 6.62
C SER A 147 11.93 -11.58 7.34
N ALA A 148 12.99 -11.05 6.72
CA ALA A 148 13.76 -9.93 7.27
C ALA A 148 13.13 -8.57 6.95
N GLY A 149 12.35 -8.49 5.87
CA GLY A 149 11.54 -7.32 5.49
C GLY A 149 10.23 -7.27 6.25
#